data_AF-A0A161M883-F1
#
_entry.id   AF-A0A161M883-F1
#
_cell.length_a   1.000
_cell.length_b   1.000
_cell.length_c   1.000
_cell.angle_alpha   90.00
_cell.angle_beta   90.00
_cell.angle_gamma   90.00
#
_symmetry.space_group_name_H-M   'P 1'
#
loop_
_entity.id
_entity.type
_entity.pdbx_description
1 polymer ?
#
loop_
_entity_poly.entity_id
_entity_poly.type
_entity_poly.pdbx_seq_one_letter_code
_entity_poly.pdbx_strand_id
1 'polypeptide(L)'
;MNHGRLRAGLPLAGPPVLLLAALGLTARPSPVTLAATALLYGTAVLLTRRRARQRVRSLRHAAEAVLASDDRDARVGAGHGGELGALGRVIDAMLDTIAAQRAELDRAAAAREEQLHATYAERRLNEQQARERAQKMINSSISAIMGELEVVAGKAEELRAAADVIDERVGATDALTRQVVERGRRAGDTVEQLEASLREVEGMAQAISNVAAQTHLLALNATIEAVHAGEAGRGFGVVADEVKELAMATTRSTEEITSIVRSLEANAGAMASALTGMAGGVDDLDTATAQVGAMTRQQHSGVQLVQEYLDRAIRRISTMARLSEQLERRNAPRAPIGGETRIRLGGGSHPARMIDVSTTGLHCSLLPDSSLKQGDLVEVDLPLPGERPLALSATVVHRRAHDGTVEIGLHFTDVPQAAEDRVHRYVVAALSDLD
;
A
#
# COMPACT_ATOMS: atom_id res chain seq x y z
N MET A 1 60.14 -27.91 -27.66
CA MET A 1 60.87 -27.81 -28.94
C MET A 1 62.00 -26.80 -28.78
N ASN A 2 63.20 -27.25 -28.39
CA ASN A 2 64.50 -26.94 -29.00
C ASN A 2 65.58 -27.63 -28.14
N HIS A 3 66.10 -28.76 -28.62
CA HIS A 3 67.10 -29.58 -27.94
C HIS A 3 68.50 -29.17 -28.41
N GLY A 4 69.34 -28.69 -27.50
CA GLY A 4 70.71 -28.26 -27.76
C GLY A 4 71.74 -28.91 -26.83
N ARG A 5 72.08 -30.16 -27.14
CA ARG A 5 73.32 -30.92 -26.85
C ARG A 5 74.30 -30.33 -25.79
N LEU A 6 74.34 -30.97 -24.61
CA LEU A 6 75.52 -30.96 -23.75
C LEU A 6 76.22 -32.32 -23.84
N ARG A 7 77.51 -32.28 -24.19
CA ARG A 7 78.41 -33.42 -24.40
C ARG A 7 78.57 -34.23 -23.12
N ALA A 8 77.99 -35.43 -23.09
CA ALA A 8 78.41 -36.50 -22.20
C ALA A 8 79.55 -37.27 -22.88
N GLY A 9 80.68 -37.42 -22.18
CA GLY A 9 81.84 -38.13 -22.71
C GLY A 9 83.07 -38.02 -21.81
N LEU A 10 82.94 -38.27 -20.51
CA LEU A 10 84.09 -38.66 -19.68
C LEU A 10 84.13 -40.20 -19.61
N PRO A 11 85.22 -40.86 -20.00
CA PRO A 11 85.34 -42.30 -19.86
C PRO A 11 85.49 -42.67 -18.39
N LEU A 12 84.50 -43.39 -17.86
CA LEU A 12 84.65 -44.22 -16.68
C LEU A 12 85.61 -45.37 -16.99
N ALA A 13 86.49 -45.66 -16.02
CA ALA A 13 87.06 -46.97 -15.73
C ALA A 13 88.12 -47.53 -16.71
N GLY A 14 89.36 -47.07 -16.54
CA GLY A 14 90.54 -47.92 -16.74
C GLY A 14 90.89 -48.63 -15.42
N PRO A 15 91.28 -49.92 -15.42
CA PRO A 15 91.61 -50.68 -14.20
C PRO A 15 92.88 -50.12 -13.51
N PRO A 16 93.05 -50.33 -12.19
CA PRO A 16 94.15 -49.76 -11.41
C PRO A 16 95.46 -50.55 -11.59
N VAL A 17 95.83 -50.89 -12.83
CA VAL A 17 97.07 -51.64 -13.12
C VAL A 17 98.21 -50.69 -13.50
N LEU A 18 97.92 -49.43 -13.88
CA LEU A 18 98.94 -48.47 -14.33
C LEU A 18 99.58 -47.62 -13.22
N LEU A 19 99.10 -47.67 -11.98
CA LEU A 19 99.68 -46.88 -10.87
C LEU A 19 100.81 -47.60 -10.11
N LEU A 20 101.09 -48.87 -10.43
CA LEU A 20 102.21 -49.64 -9.87
C LEU A 20 103.52 -49.47 -10.66
N ALA A 21 103.51 -48.74 -11.79
CA ALA A 21 104.70 -48.49 -12.62
C ALA A 21 105.45 -47.18 -12.29
N ALA A 22 104.91 -46.32 -11.42
CA ALA A 22 105.49 -45.00 -11.11
C ALA A 22 106.22 -44.94 -9.74
N LEU A 23 106.22 -46.02 -8.97
CA LEU A 23 107.08 -46.20 -7.79
C LEU A 23 108.10 -47.28 -8.15
N GLY A 24 109.33 -46.88 -8.45
CA GLY A 24 110.43 -47.75 -8.88
C GLY A 24 110.82 -48.82 -7.86
N LEU A 25 109.99 -49.85 -7.71
CA LEU A 25 110.31 -51.10 -7.03
C LEU A 25 110.51 -52.19 -8.09
N THR A 26 111.77 -52.43 -8.44
CA THR A 26 112.23 -53.53 -9.31
C THR A 26 112.20 -54.88 -8.57
N ALA A 27 111.10 -55.20 -7.90
CA ALA A 27 110.87 -56.48 -7.24
C ALA A 27 109.52 -57.07 -7.68
N ARG A 28 109.47 -58.37 -7.99
CA ARG A 28 108.20 -59.09 -8.23
C ARG A 28 107.24 -58.75 -7.08
N PRO A 29 106.07 -58.15 -7.33
CA PRO A 29 105.15 -57.82 -6.26
C PRO A 29 104.74 -59.12 -5.57
N SER A 30 104.94 -59.20 -4.25
CA SER A 30 104.45 -60.35 -3.50
C SER A 30 102.92 -60.40 -3.61
N PRO A 31 102.28 -61.58 -3.58
CA PRO A 31 100.82 -61.69 -3.64
C PRO A 31 100.12 -60.84 -2.55
N VAL A 32 100.84 -60.51 -1.47
CA VAL A 32 100.38 -59.64 -0.38
C VAL A 32 100.17 -58.18 -0.81
N THR A 33 101.05 -57.62 -1.66
CA THR A 33 100.92 -56.21 -2.08
C THR A 33 99.80 -55.99 -3.09
N LEU A 34 99.57 -56.96 -3.99
CA LEU A 34 98.43 -56.97 -4.91
C LEU A 34 97.09 -57.12 -4.16
N ALA A 35 97.05 -57.96 -3.14
CA ALA A 35 95.87 -58.10 -2.29
C ALA A 35 95.58 -56.81 -1.50
N ALA A 36 96.60 -56.13 -0.97
CA ALA A 36 96.44 -54.89 -0.22
C ALA A 36 95.94 -53.72 -1.10
N THR A 37 96.45 -53.58 -2.33
CA THR A 37 95.98 -52.54 -3.27
C THR A 37 94.56 -52.83 -3.78
N ALA A 38 94.23 -54.10 -4.04
CA ALA A 38 92.85 -54.49 -4.39
C ALA A 38 91.88 -54.24 -3.21
N LEU A 39 92.30 -54.48 -1.97
CA LEU A 39 91.51 -54.20 -0.78
C LEU A 39 91.32 -52.70 -0.56
N LEU A 40 92.38 -51.88 -0.74
CA LEU A 40 92.31 -50.42 -0.67
C LEU A 40 91.43 -49.83 -1.78
N TYR A 41 91.54 -50.33 -3.02
CA TYR A 41 90.69 -49.91 -4.12
C TYR A 41 89.25 -50.35 -3.91
N GLY A 42 89.05 -51.59 -3.48
CA GLY A 42 87.75 -52.16 -3.13
C GLY A 42 87.07 -51.34 -2.04
N THR A 43 87.77 -51.05 -0.93
CA THR A 43 87.26 -50.20 0.15
C THR A 43 87.02 -48.76 -0.29
N ALA A 44 87.88 -48.16 -1.11
CA ALA A 44 87.66 -46.83 -1.68
C ALA A 44 86.42 -46.78 -2.60
N VAL A 45 86.22 -47.79 -3.45
CA VAL A 45 85.02 -47.93 -4.29
C VAL A 45 83.77 -48.21 -3.44
N LEU A 46 83.91 -48.99 -2.37
CA LEU A 46 82.80 -49.29 -1.47
C LEU A 46 82.39 -48.06 -0.65
N LEU A 47 83.36 -47.26 -0.20
CA LEU A 47 83.13 -45.98 0.50
C LEU A 47 82.53 -44.92 -0.44
N THR A 48 83.00 -44.81 -1.67
CA THR A 48 82.42 -43.87 -2.66
C THR A 48 81.02 -44.30 -3.09
N ARG A 49 80.77 -45.60 -3.34
CA ARG A 49 79.43 -46.14 -3.62
C ARG A 49 78.49 -46.03 -2.41
N ARG A 50 78.96 -46.28 -1.19
CA ARG A 50 78.16 -46.10 0.04
C ARG A 50 77.78 -44.63 0.21
N ARG A 51 78.72 -43.70 0.06
CA ARG A 51 78.46 -42.25 0.12
C ARG A 51 77.48 -41.80 -0.97
N ALA A 52 77.64 -42.25 -2.22
CA ALA A 52 76.73 -41.91 -3.30
C ALA A 52 75.31 -42.48 -3.08
N ARG A 53 75.18 -43.74 -2.63
CA ARG A 53 73.88 -44.33 -2.30
C ARG A 53 73.20 -43.63 -1.12
N GLN A 54 73.95 -43.22 -0.11
CA GLN A 54 73.40 -42.47 1.02
C GLN A 54 72.90 -41.09 0.59
N ARG A 55 73.59 -40.41 -0.34
CA ARG A 55 73.17 -39.12 -0.92
C ARG A 55 71.95 -39.22 -1.84
N VAL A 56 71.88 -40.26 -2.68
CA VAL A 56 70.68 -40.50 -3.50
C VAL A 56 69.48 -40.86 -2.62
N ARG A 57 69.70 -41.59 -1.52
CA ARG A 57 68.65 -41.86 -0.53
C ARG A 57 68.13 -40.60 0.16
N SER A 58 68.99 -39.62 0.48
CA SER A 58 68.53 -38.35 1.07
C SER A 58 67.72 -37.51 0.07
N LEU A 59 68.16 -37.42 -1.19
CA LEU A 59 67.37 -36.81 -2.27
C LEU A 59 66.02 -37.51 -2.48
N ARG A 60 66.02 -38.85 -2.49
CA ARG A 60 64.80 -39.65 -2.62
C ARG A 60 63.87 -39.44 -1.43
N HIS A 61 64.39 -39.44 -0.20
CA HIS A 61 63.56 -39.20 0.99
C HIS A 61 63.03 -37.77 1.07
N ALA A 62 63.79 -36.76 0.65
CA ALA A 62 63.27 -35.39 0.56
C ALA A 62 62.19 -35.27 -0.53
N ALA A 63 62.37 -35.89 -1.70
CA ALA A 63 61.35 -35.93 -2.73
C ALA A 63 60.10 -36.73 -2.31
N GLU A 64 60.29 -37.88 -1.65
CA GLU A 64 59.21 -38.67 -1.06
C GLU A 64 58.50 -37.90 0.07
N ALA A 65 59.22 -37.12 0.88
CA ALA A 65 58.62 -36.29 1.93
C ALA A 65 57.76 -35.16 1.34
N VAL A 66 58.24 -34.46 0.30
CA VAL A 66 57.46 -33.40 -0.39
C VAL A 66 56.25 -33.96 -1.14
N LEU A 67 56.29 -35.22 -1.57
CA LEU A 67 55.21 -35.89 -2.30
C LEU A 67 54.21 -36.63 -1.39
N ALA A 68 54.66 -37.19 -0.26
CA ALA A 68 53.84 -38.01 0.63
C ALA A 68 53.30 -37.27 1.86
N SER A 69 53.99 -36.21 2.29
CA SER A 69 53.53 -35.29 3.33
C SER A 69 53.42 -33.89 2.73
N ASP A 70 52.43 -33.10 3.14
CA ASP A 70 52.37 -31.68 2.80
C ASP A 70 53.51 -30.87 3.47
N ASP A 71 54.46 -31.55 4.12
CA ASP A 71 55.67 -31.03 4.76
C ASP A 71 56.71 -30.65 3.70
N ARG A 72 56.58 -29.41 3.20
CA ARG A 72 57.47 -28.79 2.21
C ARG A 72 58.57 -27.94 2.84
N ASP A 73 58.70 -27.99 4.17
CA ASP A 73 59.84 -27.44 4.89
C ASP A 73 61.06 -28.36 4.82
N ALA A 74 60.85 -29.61 4.38
CA ALA A 74 61.91 -30.55 4.06
C ALA A 74 62.93 -29.95 3.07
N ARG A 75 64.14 -29.68 3.56
CA ARG A 75 65.26 -29.24 2.73
C ARG A 75 66.10 -30.43 2.32
N VAL A 76 66.53 -30.44 1.06
CA VAL A 76 67.37 -31.50 0.48
C VAL A 76 68.79 -31.45 1.05
N GLY A 77 69.24 -30.25 1.44
CA GLY A 77 70.51 -30.01 2.13
C GLY A 77 71.73 -29.96 1.19
N ALA A 78 72.57 -28.94 1.35
CA ALA A 78 73.77 -28.74 0.54
C ALA A 78 74.96 -29.59 1.02
N GLY A 79 75.08 -30.82 0.52
CA GLY A 79 76.32 -31.58 0.65
C GLY A 79 77.46 -30.93 -0.15
N HIS A 80 78.62 -30.74 0.46
CA HIS A 80 79.77 -30.04 -0.15
C HIS A 80 80.33 -30.79 -1.38
N GLY A 81 80.25 -30.13 -2.55
CA GLY A 81 80.97 -30.42 -3.80
C GLY A 81 80.35 -31.47 -4.73
N GLY A 82 79.97 -31.06 -5.95
CA GLY A 82 79.55 -31.93 -7.07
C GLY A 82 78.18 -31.57 -7.69
N GLU A 83 77.87 -32.17 -8.84
CA GLU A 83 76.60 -31.96 -9.60
C GLU A 83 75.34 -32.24 -8.77
N LEU A 84 75.40 -33.24 -7.88
CA LEU A 84 74.28 -33.58 -6.99
C LEU A 84 73.99 -32.49 -5.93
N GLY A 85 75.01 -31.75 -5.49
CA GLY A 85 74.82 -30.62 -4.58
C GLY A 85 74.25 -29.39 -5.30
N ALA A 86 74.56 -29.21 -6.58
CA ALA A 86 73.95 -28.19 -7.43
C ALA A 86 72.44 -28.48 -7.66
N LEU A 87 72.09 -29.75 -7.91
CA LEU A 87 70.69 -30.16 -8.03
C LEU A 87 69.92 -29.94 -6.73
N GLY A 88 70.51 -30.25 -5.56
CA GLY A 88 69.91 -29.97 -4.26
C GLY A 88 69.56 -28.49 -4.06
N ARG A 89 70.49 -27.58 -4.41
CA ARG A 89 70.24 -26.12 -4.34
C ARG A 89 69.14 -25.64 -5.28
N VAL A 90 69.06 -26.19 -6.50
CA VAL A 90 68.00 -25.85 -7.45
C VAL A 90 66.63 -26.32 -6.94
N ILE A 91 66.57 -27.51 -6.33
CA ILE A 91 65.34 -28.03 -5.72
C ILE A 91 64.94 -27.17 -4.52
N ASP A 92 65.88 -26.83 -3.62
CA ASP A 92 65.59 -25.96 -2.47
C ASP A 92 65.09 -24.56 -2.92
N ALA A 93 65.70 -23.95 -3.97
CA ALA A 93 65.23 -22.68 -4.52
C ALA A 93 63.83 -22.77 -5.18
N MET A 94 63.51 -23.90 -5.81
CA MET A 94 62.16 -24.15 -6.33
C MET A 94 61.15 -24.31 -5.18
N LEU A 95 61.52 -25.00 -4.10
CA LEU A 95 60.68 -25.14 -2.89
C LEU A 95 60.45 -23.76 -2.23
N ASP A 96 61.46 -22.90 -2.15
CA ASP A 96 61.32 -21.54 -1.64
C ASP A 96 60.37 -20.69 -2.51
N THR A 97 60.45 -20.83 -3.84
CA THR A 97 59.55 -20.13 -4.78
C THR A 97 58.10 -20.59 -4.62
N ILE A 98 57.89 -21.91 -4.49
CA ILE A 98 56.56 -22.49 -4.26
C ILE A 98 55.98 -22.05 -2.91
N ALA A 99 56.80 -22.04 -1.85
CA ALA A 99 56.40 -21.56 -0.53
C ALA A 99 56.02 -20.07 -0.56
N ALA A 100 56.79 -19.24 -1.26
CA ALA A 100 56.50 -17.82 -1.45
C ALA A 100 55.20 -17.58 -2.22
N GLN A 101 54.99 -18.29 -3.34
CA GLN A 101 53.76 -18.21 -4.14
C GLN A 101 52.53 -18.67 -3.35
N ARG A 102 52.64 -19.72 -2.54
CA ARG A 102 51.55 -20.18 -1.69
C ARG A 102 51.20 -19.17 -0.61
N ALA A 103 52.21 -18.61 0.08
CA ALA A 103 51.99 -17.57 1.07
C ALA A 103 51.34 -16.30 0.46
N GLU A 104 51.62 -16.00 -0.81
CA GLU A 104 50.94 -14.93 -1.55
C GLU A 104 49.49 -15.30 -1.90
N LEU A 105 49.22 -16.53 -2.34
CA LEU A 105 47.87 -17.02 -2.59
C LEU A 105 47.01 -17.05 -1.33
N ASP A 106 47.56 -17.51 -0.20
CA ASP A 106 46.85 -17.54 1.08
C ASP A 106 46.53 -16.11 1.56
N ARG A 107 47.47 -15.17 1.40
CA ARG A 107 47.23 -13.73 1.67
C ARG A 107 46.16 -13.15 0.74
N ALA A 108 46.21 -13.46 -0.55
CA ALA A 108 45.22 -12.99 -1.52
C ALA A 108 43.83 -13.62 -1.27
N ALA A 109 43.77 -14.88 -0.84
CA ALA A 109 42.55 -15.55 -0.45
C ALA A 109 41.93 -14.90 0.80
N ALA A 110 42.73 -14.65 1.84
CA ALA A 110 42.27 -13.98 3.06
C ALA A 110 41.75 -12.56 2.77
N ALA A 111 42.48 -11.77 1.98
CA ALA A 111 42.04 -10.42 1.59
C ALA A 111 40.74 -10.44 0.76
N ARG A 112 40.57 -11.44 -0.11
CA ARG A 112 39.35 -11.60 -0.92
C ARG A 112 38.15 -12.00 -0.05
N GLU A 113 38.37 -12.87 0.94
CA GLU A 113 37.36 -13.27 1.90
C GLU A 113 36.89 -12.07 2.72
N GLU A 114 37.82 -11.28 3.27
CA GLU A 114 37.52 -10.04 4.00
C GLU A 114 36.72 -9.04 3.14
N GLN A 115 37.12 -8.84 1.88
CA GLN A 115 36.40 -7.96 0.96
C GLN A 115 34.97 -8.47 0.65
N LEU A 116 34.80 -9.78 0.50
CA LEU A 116 33.47 -10.37 0.33
C LEU A 116 32.62 -10.14 1.58
N HIS A 117 33.15 -10.38 2.78
CA HIS A 117 32.43 -10.11 4.03
C HIS A 117 32.00 -8.65 4.14
N ALA A 118 32.90 -7.71 3.85
CA ALA A 118 32.57 -6.28 3.87
C ALA A 118 31.46 -5.91 2.87
N THR A 119 31.53 -6.42 1.64
CA THR A 119 30.49 -6.16 0.62
C THR A 119 29.15 -6.82 0.96
N TYR A 120 29.15 -8.01 1.56
CA TYR A 120 27.93 -8.65 2.05
C TYR A 120 27.31 -7.86 3.21
N ALA A 121 28.12 -7.37 4.16
CA ALA A 121 27.64 -6.56 5.27
C ALA A 121 27.00 -5.24 4.80
N GLU A 122 27.66 -4.53 3.87
CA GLU A 122 27.12 -3.30 3.28
C GLU A 122 25.80 -3.56 2.54
N ARG A 123 25.74 -4.64 1.74
CA ARG A 123 24.52 -5.01 1.02
C ARG A 123 23.38 -5.34 1.98
N ARG A 124 23.64 -6.05 3.08
CA ARG A 124 22.64 -6.33 4.13
C ARG A 124 22.09 -5.06 4.74
N LEU A 125 22.95 -4.09 5.08
CA LEU A 125 22.53 -2.80 5.64
C LEU A 125 21.66 -2.02 4.65
N ASN A 126 22.07 -1.93 3.38
CA ASN A 126 21.32 -1.23 2.35
C ASN A 126 19.96 -1.89 2.09
N GLU A 127 19.90 -3.23 2.05
CA GLU A 127 18.64 -3.97 1.92
C GLU A 127 17.72 -3.75 3.12
N GLN A 128 18.26 -3.70 4.35
CA GLN A 128 17.48 -3.41 5.56
C GLN A 128 16.93 -1.98 5.53
N GLN A 129 17.76 -0.97 5.24
CA GLN A 129 17.31 0.42 5.16
C GLN A 129 16.26 0.63 4.08
N ALA A 130 16.42 0.00 2.91
CA ALA A 130 15.44 0.06 1.83
C ALA A 130 14.08 -0.53 2.28
N ARG A 131 14.10 -1.64 3.02
CA ARG A 131 12.89 -2.27 3.58
C ARG A 131 12.22 -1.38 4.62
N GLU A 132 12.96 -0.81 5.56
CA GLU A 132 12.42 0.09 6.58
C GLU A 132 11.78 1.34 5.96
N ARG A 133 12.41 1.92 4.95
CA ARG A 133 11.86 3.07 4.21
C ARG A 133 10.57 2.71 3.47
N ALA A 134 10.56 1.57 2.77
CA ALA A 134 9.37 1.07 2.09
C ALA A 134 8.22 0.84 3.08
N GLN A 135 8.51 0.26 4.24
CA GLN A 135 7.51 -0.01 5.28
C GLN A 135 6.90 1.27 5.86
N LYS A 136 7.73 2.25 6.21
CA LYS A 136 7.27 3.56 6.69
C LYS A 136 6.36 4.24 5.66
N MET A 137 6.72 4.16 4.38
CA MET A 137 5.93 4.71 3.28
C MET A 137 4.59 3.98 3.11
N ILE A 138 4.56 2.65 3.23
CA ILE A 138 3.32 1.87 3.17
C ILE A 138 2.40 2.25 4.33
N ASN A 139 2.91 2.30 5.56
CA ASN A 139 2.12 2.63 6.74
C ASN A 139 1.57 4.06 6.69
N SER A 140 2.37 5.05 6.28
CA SER A 140 1.89 6.42 6.12
C SER A 140 0.84 6.54 5.01
N SER A 141 1.02 5.81 3.90
CA SER A 141 0.06 5.79 2.80
C SER A 141 -1.27 5.15 3.22
N ILE A 142 -1.23 4.06 3.99
CA ILE A 142 -2.43 3.41 4.53
C ILE A 142 -3.22 4.38 5.41
N SER A 143 -2.55 5.07 6.35
CA SER A 143 -3.22 6.04 7.22
C SER A 143 -3.79 7.22 6.45
N ALA A 144 -3.06 7.74 5.45
CA ALA A 144 -3.55 8.82 4.60
C ALA A 144 -4.80 8.42 3.82
N ILE A 145 -4.79 7.26 3.16
CA ILE A 145 -5.93 6.78 2.38
C ILE A 145 -7.13 6.49 3.30
N MET A 146 -6.91 5.95 4.50
CA MET A 146 -8.02 5.75 5.46
C MET A 146 -8.69 7.07 5.86
N GLY A 147 -7.90 8.11 6.15
CA GLY A 147 -8.45 9.44 6.45
C GLY A 147 -9.21 10.04 5.26
N GLU A 148 -8.70 9.88 4.04
CA GLU A 148 -9.42 10.30 2.83
C GLU A 148 -10.75 9.54 2.65
N LEU A 149 -10.77 8.23 2.89
CA LEU A 149 -11.99 7.43 2.79
C LEU A 149 -13.03 7.81 3.85
N GLU A 150 -12.62 8.14 5.07
CA GLU A 150 -13.53 8.65 6.11
C GLU A 150 -14.18 9.97 5.69
N VAL A 151 -13.41 10.88 5.09
CA VAL A 151 -13.94 12.15 4.57
C VAL A 151 -14.95 11.88 3.44
N VAL A 152 -14.63 10.98 2.51
CA VAL A 152 -15.54 10.62 1.41
C VAL A 152 -16.81 9.94 1.92
N ALA A 153 -16.71 9.09 2.95
CA ALA A 153 -17.86 8.48 3.61
C ALA A 153 -18.78 9.52 4.25
N GLY A 154 -18.20 10.51 4.95
CA GLY A 154 -18.95 11.65 5.49
C GLY A 154 -19.67 12.45 4.39
N LYS A 155 -19.00 12.70 3.26
CA LYS A 155 -19.61 13.40 2.12
C LYS A 155 -20.71 12.61 1.44
N ALA A 156 -20.58 11.28 1.35
CA ALA A 156 -21.62 10.42 0.84
C ALA A 156 -22.87 10.44 1.75
N GLU A 157 -22.69 10.49 3.07
CA GLU A 157 -23.80 10.63 4.02
C GLU A 157 -24.48 12.00 3.93
N GLU A 158 -23.72 13.09 3.81
CA GLU A 158 -24.27 14.43 3.56
C GLU A 158 -25.09 14.47 2.26
N LEU A 159 -24.61 13.83 1.18
CA LEU A 159 -25.33 13.74 -0.09
C LEU A 159 -26.62 12.92 0.01
N ARG A 160 -26.63 11.87 0.84
CA ARG A 160 -27.83 11.08 1.13
C ARG A 160 -28.87 11.95 1.85
N ALA A 161 -28.47 12.62 2.93
CA ALA A 161 -29.36 13.49 3.69
C ALA A 161 -29.92 14.63 2.81
N ALA A 162 -29.09 15.21 1.95
CA ALA A 162 -29.55 16.22 0.99
C ALA A 162 -30.59 15.66 0.00
N ALA A 163 -30.40 14.44 -0.50
CA ALA A 163 -31.36 13.78 -1.37
C ALA A 163 -32.71 13.53 -0.67
N ASP A 164 -32.69 13.08 0.59
CA ASP A 164 -33.90 12.84 1.38
C ASP A 164 -34.69 14.15 1.61
N VAL A 165 -33.98 15.26 1.89
CA VAL A 165 -34.61 16.60 2.00
C VAL A 165 -35.21 17.05 0.68
N ILE A 166 -34.55 16.79 -0.45
CA ILE A 166 -35.11 17.14 -1.77
C ILE A 166 -36.40 16.33 -2.03
N ASP A 167 -36.43 15.05 -1.68
CA ASP A 167 -37.63 14.20 -1.87
C ASP A 167 -38.82 14.70 -1.05
N GLU A 168 -38.58 15.10 0.22
CA GLU A 168 -39.60 15.74 1.06
C GLU A 168 -40.12 17.04 0.43
N ARG A 169 -39.21 17.88 -0.10
CA ARG A 169 -39.57 19.15 -0.76
C ARG A 169 -40.35 18.93 -2.04
N VAL A 170 -40.00 17.91 -2.83
CA VAL A 170 -40.75 17.51 -4.03
C VAL A 170 -42.18 17.12 -3.65
N GLY A 171 -42.36 16.30 -2.60
CA GLY A 171 -43.68 15.94 -2.10
C GLY A 171 -44.50 17.13 -1.59
N ALA A 172 -43.86 18.06 -0.88
CA ALA A 172 -44.51 19.29 -0.43
C ALA A 172 -44.94 20.20 -1.59
N THR A 173 -44.11 20.30 -2.64
CA THR A 173 -44.43 21.05 -3.86
C THR A 173 -45.63 20.44 -4.60
N ASP A 174 -45.68 19.11 -4.77
CA ASP A 174 -46.85 18.43 -5.39
C ASP A 174 -48.15 18.73 -4.62
N ALA A 175 -48.13 18.65 -3.29
CA ALA A 175 -49.28 19.00 -2.46
C ALA A 175 -49.72 20.46 -2.64
N LEU A 176 -48.78 21.40 -2.70
CA LEU A 176 -49.05 22.82 -2.93
C LEU A 176 -49.63 23.05 -4.34
N THR A 177 -49.06 22.42 -5.35
CA THR A 177 -49.51 22.52 -6.74
C THR A 177 -50.97 22.07 -6.88
N ARG A 178 -51.35 20.94 -6.28
CA ARG A 178 -52.76 20.48 -6.24
C ARG A 178 -53.68 21.49 -5.58
N GLN A 179 -53.23 22.15 -4.51
CA GLN A 179 -54.01 23.19 -3.85
C GLN A 179 -54.19 24.42 -4.75
N VAL A 180 -53.17 24.80 -5.53
CA VAL A 180 -53.25 25.89 -6.51
C VAL A 180 -54.23 25.56 -7.62
N VAL A 181 -54.20 24.34 -8.17
CA VAL A 181 -55.17 23.88 -9.19
C VAL A 181 -56.60 24.01 -8.68
N GLU A 182 -56.87 23.51 -7.48
CA GLU A 182 -58.23 23.53 -6.91
C GLU A 182 -58.70 24.97 -6.60
N ARG A 183 -57.79 25.86 -6.17
CA ARG A 183 -58.11 27.29 -6.00
C ARG A 183 -58.39 27.96 -7.35
N GLY A 184 -57.59 27.64 -8.38
CA GLY A 184 -57.80 28.13 -9.73
C GLY A 184 -59.14 27.70 -10.31
N ARG A 185 -59.51 26.42 -10.11
CA ARG A 185 -60.81 25.88 -10.53
C ARG A 185 -61.96 26.63 -9.87
N ARG A 186 -61.93 26.83 -8.55
CA ARG A 186 -62.96 27.61 -7.83
C ARG A 186 -63.04 29.06 -8.27
N ALA A 187 -61.91 29.70 -8.57
CA ALA A 187 -61.90 31.03 -9.14
C ALA A 187 -62.53 31.05 -10.55
N GLY A 188 -62.27 30.03 -11.37
CA GLY A 188 -62.92 29.83 -12.68
C GLY A 188 -64.44 29.74 -12.55
N ASP A 189 -64.94 28.87 -11.66
CA ASP A 189 -66.38 28.73 -11.38
C ASP A 189 -67.02 30.08 -10.98
N THR A 190 -66.28 30.93 -10.24
CA THR A 190 -66.76 32.24 -9.79
C THR A 190 -66.81 33.26 -10.93
N VAL A 191 -65.82 33.22 -11.84
CA VAL A 191 -65.80 34.07 -13.04
C VAL A 191 -66.95 33.70 -13.98
N GLU A 192 -67.23 32.41 -14.19
CA GLU A 192 -68.37 31.96 -14.99
C GLU A 192 -69.71 32.46 -14.42
N GLN A 193 -69.89 32.40 -13.10
CA GLN A 193 -71.08 32.93 -12.42
C GLN A 193 -71.20 34.45 -12.55
N LEU A 194 -70.07 35.17 -12.49
CA LEU A 194 -70.03 36.62 -12.70
C LEU A 194 -70.43 36.98 -14.13
N GLU A 195 -69.88 36.29 -15.14
CA GLU A 195 -70.24 36.50 -16.55
C GLU A 195 -71.72 36.21 -16.83
N ALA A 196 -72.31 35.20 -16.18
CA ALA A 196 -73.74 34.94 -16.28
C ALA A 196 -74.57 36.08 -15.67
N SER A 197 -74.16 36.59 -14.50
CA SER A 197 -74.85 37.67 -13.80
C SER A 197 -74.77 38.99 -14.58
N LEU A 198 -73.61 39.29 -15.17
CA LEU A 198 -73.41 40.51 -15.99
C LEU A 198 -74.32 40.50 -17.24
N ARG A 199 -74.46 39.35 -17.91
CA ARG A 199 -75.40 39.19 -19.04
C ARG A 199 -76.86 39.41 -18.64
N GLU A 200 -77.25 38.98 -17.44
CA GLU A 200 -78.59 39.24 -16.92
C GLU A 200 -78.83 40.74 -16.66
N VAL A 201 -77.83 41.43 -16.07
CA VAL A 201 -77.88 42.88 -15.85
C VAL A 201 -77.94 43.65 -17.18
N GLU A 202 -77.19 43.23 -18.20
CA GLU A 202 -77.26 43.83 -19.54
C GLU A 202 -78.67 43.70 -20.13
N GLY A 203 -79.28 42.52 -20.02
CA GLY A 203 -80.66 42.28 -20.46
C GLY A 203 -81.68 43.18 -19.73
N MET A 204 -81.53 43.36 -18.42
CA MET A 204 -82.37 44.27 -17.64
C MET A 204 -82.18 45.73 -18.05
N ALA A 205 -80.93 46.19 -18.22
CA ALA A 205 -80.63 47.55 -18.67
C ALA A 205 -81.24 47.84 -20.04
N GLN A 206 -81.16 46.89 -20.98
CA GLN A 206 -81.77 47.02 -22.30
C GLN A 206 -83.30 47.09 -22.21
N ALA A 207 -83.93 46.30 -21.36
CA ALA A 207 -85.38 46.34 -21.15
C ALA A 207 -85.83 47.70 -20.58
N ILE A 208 -85.10 48.25 -19.61
CA ILE A 208 -85.36 49.58 -19.03
C ILE A 208 -85.18 50.67 -20.10
N SER A 209 -84.12 50.57 -20.92
CA SER A 209 -83.87 51.52 -22.01
C SER A 209 -85.03 51.52 -23.02
N ASN A 210 -85.55 50.34 -23.38
CA ASN A 210 -86.71 50.20 -24.26
C ASN A 210 -87.97 50.83 -23.65
N VAL A 211 -88.22 50.62 -22.35
CA VAL A 211 -89.36 51.23 -21.63
C VAL A 211 -89.22 52.75 -21.56
N ALA A 212 -88.02 53.26 -21.30
CA ALA A 212 -87.73 54.68 -21.30
C ALA A 212 -87.96 55.31 -22.69
N ALA A 213 -87.50 54.66 -23.77
CA ALA A 213 -87.74 55.10 -25.13
C ALA A 213 -89.25 55.13 -25.48
N GLN A 214 -90.00 54.12 -25.08
CA GLN A 214 -91.46 54.09 -25.28
C GLN A 214 -92.16 55.19 -24.46
N THR A 215 -91.72 55.41 -23.22
CA THR A 215 -92.25 56.46 -22.34
C THR A 215 -91.96 57.85 -22.91
N HIS A 216 -90.77 58.06 -23.47
CA HIS A 216 -90.40 59.29 -24.16
C HIS A 216 -91.34 59.56 -25.35
N LEU A 217 -91.64 58.54 -26.17
CA LEU A 217 -92.57 58.68 -27.28
C LEU A 217 -94.01 58.98 -26.83
N LEU A 218 -94.47 58.33 -25.75
CA LEU A 218 -95.78 58.60 -25.15
C LEU A 218 -95.87 60.03 -24.61
N ALA A 219 -94.85 60.49 -23.90
CA ALA A 219 -94.75 61.84 -23.37
C ALA A 219 -94.70 62.88 -24.48
N LEU A 220 -93.96 62.63 -25.56
CA LEU A 220 -93.90 63.49 -26.73
C LEU A 220 -95.28 63.64 -27.39
N ASN A 221 -96.01 62.54 -27.58
CA ASN A 221 -97.36 62.57 -28.11
C ASN A 221 -98.31 63.37 -27.19
N ALA A 222 -98.16 63.23 -25.86
CA ALA A 222 -98.93 64.00 -24.88
C ALA A 222 -98.61 65.50 -24.92
N THR A 223 -97.34 65.89 -25.07
CA THR A 223 -96.94 67.30 -25.25
C THR A 223 -97.56 67.88 -26.52
N ILE A 224 -97.58 67.13 -27.63
CA ILE A 224 -98.22 67.56 -28.90
C ILE A 224 -99.72 67.80 -28.69
N GLU A 225 -100.41 66.88 -28.02
CA GLU A 225 -101.85 67.00 -27.79
C GLU A 225 -102.20 68.13 -26.81
N ALA A 226 -101.35 68.35 -25.80
CA ALA A 226 -101.47 69.49 -24.87
C ALA A 226 -101.34 70.84 -25.60
N VAL A 227 -100.46 70.93 -26.61
CA VAL A 227 -100.34 72.12 -27.47
C VAL A 227 -101.60 72.29 -28.33
N HIS A 228 -102.17 71.21 -28.86
CA HIS A 228 -103.42 71.25 -29.62
C HIS A 228 -104.62 71.72 -28.79
N ALA A 229 -104.69 71.36 -27.51
CA ALA A 229 -105.76 71.77 -26.60
C ALA A 229 -105.67 73.24 -26.13
N GLY A 230 -104.62 73.98 -26.49
CA GLY A 230 -104.46 75.40 -26.18
C GLY A 230 -104.36 75.67 -24.67
N GLU A 231 -105.10 76.68 -24.17
CA GLU A 231 -105.04 77.05 -22.73
C GLU A 231 -105.55 75.94 -21.80
N ALA A 232 -106.48 75.09 -22.25
CA ALA A 232 -106.99 73.97 -21.46
C ALA A 232 -105.94 72.85 -21.25
N GLY A 233 -104.96 72.73 -22.14
CA GLY A 233 -103.90 71.72 -22.10
C GLY A 233 -102.65 72.11 -21.32
N ARG A 234 -102.52 73.37 -20.88
CA ARG A 234 -101.27 73.92 -20.31
C ARG A 234 -100.71 73.11 -19.13
N GLY A 235 -101.57 72.72 -18.19
CA GLY A 235 -101.14 71.91 -17.03
C GLY A 235 -100.73 70.49 -17.41
N PHE A 236 -101.36 69.91 -18.43
CA PHE A 236 -101.01 68.58 -18.95
C PHE A 236 -99.69 68.62 -19.72
N GLY A 237 -99.43 69.69 -20.48
CA GLY A 237 -98.17 69.90 -21.19
C GLY A 237 -96.95 69.97 -20.27
N VAL A 238 -97.07 70.65 -19.11
CA VAL A 238 -95.98 70.70 -18.12
C VAL A 238 -95.64 69.30 -17.58
N VAL A 239 -96.66 68.48 -17.28
CA VAL A 239 -96.44 67.11 -16.82
C VAL A 239 -95.83 66.25 -17.93
N ALA A 240 -96.29 66.39 -19.17
CA ALA A 240 -95.76 65.65 -20.30
C ALA A 240 -94.28 65.97 -20.57
N ASP A 241 -93.87 67.24 -20.48
CA ASP A 241 -92.47 67.64 -20.62
C ASP A 241 -91.59 67.11 -19.47
N GLU A 242 -92.07 67.09 -18.23
CA GLU A 242 -91.35 66.50 -17.10
C GLU A 242 -91.16 64.98 -17.28
N VAL A 243 -92.19 64.26 -17.73
CA VAL A 243 -92.10 62.82 -18.04
C VAL A 243 -91.12 62.57 -19.18
N LYS A 244 -91.09 63.44 -20.19
CA LYS A 244 -90.15 63.36 -21.31
C LYS A 244 -88.69 63.52 -20.85
N GLU A 245 -88.41 64.51 -20.01
CA GLU A 245 -87.08 64.70 -19.39
C GLU A 245 -86.68 63.49 -18.53
N LEU A 246 -87.59 62.97 -17.70
CA LEU A 246 -87.35 61.76 -16.90
C LEU A 246 -87.00 60.55 -17.77
N ALA A 247 -87.72 60.37 -18.88
CA ALA A 247 -87.45 59.29 -19.82
C ALA A 247 -86.06 59.44 -20.47
N MET A 248 -85.66 60.65 -20.88
CA MET A 248 -84.31 60.90 -21.42
C MET A 248 -83.21 60.68 -20.38
N ALA A 249 -83.43 61.12 -19.14
CA ALA A 249 -82.51 60.85 -18.04
C ALA A 249 -82.36 59.34 -17.80
N THR A 250 -83.47 58.60 -17.82
CA THR A 250 -83.46 57.14 -17.67
C THR A 250 -82.67 56.46 -18.79
N THR A 251 -82.86 56.86 -20.06
CA THR A 251 -82.08 56.32 -21.18
C THR A 251 -80.58 56.54 -20.97
N ARG A 252 -80.14 57.75 -20.62
CA ARG A 252 -78.73 58.05 -20.34
C ARG A 252 -78.17 57.19 -19.21
N SER A 253 -78.91 57.03 -18.11
CA SER A 253 -78.48 56.17 -17.01
C SER A 253 -78.36 54.70 -17.44
N THR A 254 -79.25 54.19 -18.29
CA THR A 254 -79.12 52.82 -18.83
C THR A 254 -77.92 52.64 -19.76
N GLU A 255 -77.54 53.68 -20.53
CA GLU A 255 -76.34 53.67 -21.37
C GLU A 255 -75.07 53.62 -20.50
N GLU A 256 -75.02 54.40 -19.41
CA GLU A 256 -73.93 54.36 -18.43
C GLU A 256 -73.80 52.99 -17.76
N ILE A 257 -74.93 52.38 -17.33
CA ILE A 257 -74.96 51.02 -16.78
C ILE A 257 -74.38 50.02 -17.79
N THR A 258 -74.81 50.09 -19.06
CA THR A 258 -74.34 49.20 -20.12
C THR A 258 -72.83 49.34 -20.33
N SER A 259 -72.30 50.57 -20.29
CA SER A 259 -70.86 50.83 -20.38
C SER A 259 -70.09 50.21 -19.21
N ILE A 260 -70.62 50.28 -17.99
CA ILE A 260 -70.00 49.67 -16.80
C ILE A 260 -70.02 48.14 -16.91
N VAL A 261 -71.14 47.55 -17.33
CA VAL A 261 -71.27 46.10 -17.50
C VAL A 261 -70.24 45.57 -18.50
N ARG A 262 -70.09 46.21 -19.67
CA ARG A 262 -69.06 45.83 -20.66
C ARG A 262 -67.64 45.89 -20.12
N SER A 263 -67.34 46.88 -19.28
CA SER A 263 -66.05 46.99 -18.61
C SER A 263 -65.81 45.83 -17.63
N LEU A 264 -66.85 45.45 -16.87
CA LEU A 264 -66.79 44.30 -15.96
C LEU A 264 -66.66 42.97 -16.70
N GLU A 265 -67.32 42.80 -17.84
CA GLU A 265 -67.17 41.62 -18.70
C GLU A 265 -65.74 41.50 -19.26
N ALA A 266 -65.17 42.61 -19.74
CA ALA A 266 -63.78 42.62 -20.20
C ALA A 266 -62.80 42.23 -19.08
N ASN A 267 -63.05 42.70 -17.85
CA ASN A 267 -62.25 42.33 -16.67
C ASN A 267 -62.43 40.85 -16.30
N ALA A 268 -63.65 40.31 -16.38
CA ALA A 268 -63.93 38.90 -16.15
C ALA A 268 -63.21 38.01 -17.18
N GLY A 269 -63.26 38.36 -18.46
CA GLY A 269 -62.54 37.66 -19.52
C GLY A 269 -61.01 37.70 -19.34
N ALA A 270 -60.46 38.85 -18.90
CA ALA A 270 -59.05 38.95 -18.55
C ALA A 270 -58.67 38.04 -17.37
N MET A 271 -59.54 37.94 -16.35
CA MET A 271 -59.36 37.00 -15.24
C MET A 271 -59.40 35.54 -15.70
N ALA A 272 -60.33 35.16 -16.57
CA ALA A 272 -60.40 33.81 -17.13
C ALA A 272 -59.14 33.41 -17.91
N SER A 273 -58.61 34.35 -18.71
CA SER A 273 -57.34 34.16 -19.43
C SER A 273 -56.16 33.96 -18.47
N ALA A 274 -56.08 34.79 -17.41
CA ALA A 274 -55.04 34.65 -16.39
C ALA A 274 -55.12 33.30 -15.65
N LEU A 275 -56.32 32.81 -15.34
CA LEU A 275 -56.52 31.49 -14.73
C LEU A 275 -56.09 30.35 -15.65
N THR A 276 -56.34 30.47 -16.96
CA THR A 276 -55.88 29.50 -17.96
C THR A 276 -54.35 29.47 -18.04
N GLY A 277 -53.72 30.65 -18.06
CA GLY A 277 -52.25 30.75 -18.02
C GLY A 277 -51.65 30.16 -16.73
N MET A 278 -52.31 30.36 -15.59
CA MET A 278 -51.91 29.74 -14.31
C MET A 278 -51.99 28.21 -14.36
N ALA A 279 -53.02 27.64 -14.98
CA ALA A 279 -53.13 26.19 -15.16
C ALA A 279 -51.99 25.62 -16.01
N GLY A 280 -51.61 26.31 -17.10
CA GLY A 280 -50.43 25.94 -17.90
C GLY A 280 -49.13 25.99 -17.10
N GLY A 281 -48.90 27.06 -16.32
CA GLY A 281 -47.72 27.17 -15.47
C GLY A 281 -47.65 26.10 -14.37
N VAL A 282 -48.78 25.56 -13.94
CA VAL A 282 -48.84 24.43 -13.01
C VAL A 282 -48.44 23.12 -13.70
N ASP A 283 -48.85 22.89 -14.95
CA ASP A 283 -48.45 21.70 -15.72
C ASP A 283 -46.92 21.67 -15.95
N ASP A 284 -46.34 22.83 -16.26
CA ASP A 284 -44.88 23.00 -16.34
C ASP A 284 -44.18 22.69 -15.01
N LEU A 285 -44.77 23.14 -13.89
CA LEU A 285 -44.26 22.84 -12.54
C LEU A 285 -44.33 21.35 -12.21
N ASP A 286 -45.39 20.65 -12.62
CA ASP A 286 -45.53 19.21 -12.40
C ASP A 286 -44.45 18.43 -13.16
N THR A 287 -44.22 18.80 -14.41
CA THR A 287 -43.14 18.24 -15.24
C THR A 287 -41.76 18.45 -14.62
N ALA A 288 -41.47 19.68 -14.16
CA ALA A 288 -40.20 20.00 -13.51
C ALA A 288 -40.01 19.21 -12.20
N THR A 289 -41.07 19.09 -11.41
CA THR A 289 -41.07 18.35 -10.13
C THR A 289 -40.84 16.86 -10.36
N ALA A 290 -41.45 16.28 -11.39
CA ALA A 290 -41.22 14.89 -11.79
C ALA A 290 -39.76 14.62 -12.21
N GLN A 291 -39.15 15.56 -12.95
CA GLN A 291 -37.73 15.48 -13.34
C GLN A 291 -36.82 15.53 -12.12
N VAL A 292 -37.05 16.47 -11.19
CA VAL A 292 -36.28 16.55 -9.94
C VAL A 292 -36.42 15.26 -9.13
N GLY A 293 -37.63 14.71 -9.00
CA GLY A 293 -37.83 13.43 -8.31
C GLY A 293 -37.09 12.26 -8.97
N ALA A 294 -37.03 12.21 -10.30
CA ALA A 294 -36.23 11.21 -11.01
C ALA A 294 -34.73 11.37 -10.75
N MET A 295 -34.21 12.59 -10.79
CA MET A 295 -32.81 12.90 -10.46
C MET A 295 -32.46 12.53 -9.02
N THR A 296 -33.34 12.82 -8.06
CA THR A 296 -33.16 12.46 -6.65
C THR A 296 -33.08 10.94 -6.46
N ARG A 297 -33.95 10.17 -7.11
CA ARG A 297 -33.87 8.69 -7.07
C ARG A 297 -32.56 8.18 -7.66
N GLN A 298 -32.10 8.75 -8.77
CA GLN A 298 -30.80 8.41 -9.36
C GLN A 298 -29.66 8.74 -8.39
N GLN A 299 -29.69 9.92 -7.76
CA GLN A 299 -28.69 10.33 -6.78
C GLN A 299 -28.66 9.37 -5.58
N HIS A 300 -29.81 8.96 -5.06
CA HIS A 300 -29.89 8.00 -3.95
C HIS A 300 -29.21 6.66 -4.32
N SER A 301 -29.47 6.15 -5.53
CA SER A 301 -28.81 4.94 -6.03
C SER A 301 -27.29 5.11 -6.21
N GLY A 302 -26.85 6.28 -6.69
CA GLY A 302 -25.43 6.60 -6.87
C GLY A 302 -24.68 6.68 -5.55
N VAL A 303 -25.29 7.29 -4.53
CA VAL A 303 -24.72 7.37 -3.18
C VAL A 303 -24.61 5.98 -2.54
N GLN A 304 -25.62 5.12 -2.69
CA GLN A 304 -25.54 3.73 -2.21
C GLN A 304 -24.37 2.97 -2.84
N LEU A 305 -24.15 3.15 -4.14
CA LEU A 305 -23.04 2.52 -4.84
C LEU A 305 -21.68 3.05 -4.33
N VAL A 306 -21.57 4.36 -4.10
CA VAL A 306 -20.35 4.96 -3.50
C VAL A 306 -20.09 4.36 -2.12
N GLN A 307 -21.11 4.22 -1.26
CA GLN A 307 -20.97 3.59 0.05
C GLN A 307 -20.47 2.13 -0.07
N GLU A 308 -20.98 1.35 -1.01
CA GLU A 308 -20.50 -0.02 -1.23
C GLU A 308 -19.03 -0.06 -1.67
N TYR A 309 -18.62 0.86 -2.55
CA TYR A 309 -17.22 0.98 -2.97
C TYR A 309 -16.31 1.42 -1.82
N LEU A 310 -16.75 2.35 -0.99
CA LEU A 310 -16.03 2.80 0.20
C LEU A 310 -15.81 1.64 1.18
N ASP A 311 -16.87 0.92 1.51
CA ASP A 311 -16.81 -0.26 2.37
C ASP A 311 -15.82 -1.31 1.84
N ARG A 312 -15.83 -1.54 0.53
CA ARG A 312 -14.90 -2.46 -0.13
C ARG A 312 -13.47 -1.94 -0.08
N ALA A 313 -13.25 -0.64 -0.26
CA ALA A 313 -11.94 -0.01 -0.18
C ALA A 313 -11.37 -0.08 1.24
N ILE A 314 -12.16 0.24 2.26
CA ILE A 314 -11.80 0.15 3.69
C ILE A 314 -11.41 -1.29 4.04
N ARG A 315 -12.20 -2.30 3.62
CA ARG A 315 -11.86 -3.72 3.82
C ARG A 315 -10.56 -4.12 3.13
N ARG A 316 -10.29 -3.59 1.94
CA ARG A 316 -9.06 -3.90 1.19
C ARG A 316 -7.83 -3.28 1.84
N ILE A 317 -7.93 -2.04 2.29
CA ILE A 317 -6.81 -1.33 2.94
C ILE A 317 -6.54 -1.92 4.32
N SER A 318 -7.57 -2.23 5.12
CA SER A 318 -7.37 -2.91 6.41
C SER A 318 -6.74 -4.30 6.25
N THR A 319 -7.04 -5.00 5.15
CA THR A 319 -6.34 -6.24 4.81
C THR A 319 -4.89 -5.99 4.42
N MET A 320 -4.62 -4.94 3.64
CA MET A 320 -3.25 -4.54 3.28
C MET A 320 -2.44 -4.13 4.50
N ALA A 321 -3.04 -3.42 5.46
CA ALA A 321 -2.42 -3.06 6.74
C ALA A 321 -2.02 -4.30 7.53
N ARG A 322 -2.93 -5.27 7.69
CA ARG A 322 -2.63 -6.54 8.36
C ARG A 322 -1.54 -7.34 7.64
N LEU A 323 -1.54 -7.39 6.31
CA LEU A 323 -0.50 -8.07 5.53
C LEU A 323 0.86 -7.36 5.67
N SER A 324 0.87 -6.03 5.64
CA SER A 324 2.06 -5.20 5.86
C SER A 324 2.67 -5.49 7.23
N GLU A 325 1.83 -5.50 8.27
CA GLU A 325 2.25 -5.84 9.63
C GLU A 325 2.74 -7.29 9.75
N GLN A 326 2.09 -8.25 9.10
CA GLN A 326 2.55 -9.65 9.08
C GLN A 326 3.92 -9.81 8.37
N LEU A 327 4.14 -9.09 7.28
CA LEU A 327 5.42 -9.11 6.56
C LEU A 327 6.54 -8.48 7.41
N GLU A 328 6.24 -7.39 8.11
CA GLU A 328 7.15 -6.75 9.06
C GLU A 328 7.53 -7.74 10.18
N ARG A 329 6.55 -8.43 10.77
CA ARG A 329 6.78 -9.46 11.79
C ARG A 329 7.64 -10.61 11.29
N ARG A 330 7.41 -11.12 10.08
CA ARG A 330 8.15 -12.26 9.52
C ARG A 330 9.61 -11.91 9.20
N ASN A 331 9.87 -10.68 8.80
CA ASN A 331 11.18 -10.23 8.35
C ASN A 331 11.97 -9.45 9.42
N ALA A 332 11.44 -9.32 10.64
CA ALA A 332 12.12 -8.67 11.73
C ALA A 332 13.47 -9.35 12.01
N PRO A 333 14.59 -8.59 12.10
CA PRO A 333 15.90 -9.14 12.44
C PRO A 333 15.84 -9.90 13.77
N ARG A 334 16.37 -11.12 13.79
CA ARG A 334 16.39 -11.99 14.97
C ARG A 334 17.81 -12.25 15.40
N ALA A 335 18.15 -11.86 16.62
CA ALA A 335 19.44 -12.13 17.24
C ALA A 335 19.35 -13.39 18.12
N PRO A 336 20.35 -14.28 18.10
CA PRO A 336 20.40 -15.39 19.05
C PRO A 336 20.61 -14.82 20.47
N ILE A 337 19.81 -15.30 21.43
CA ILE A 337 19.85 -14.80 22.81
C ILE A 337 20.21 -15.86 23.85
N GLY A 338 19.91 -17.14 23.58
CA GLY A 338 20.26 -18.25 24.48
C GLY A 338 19.71 -18.10 25.91
N GLY A 339 20.02 -19.04 26.81
CA GLY A 339 19.61 -18.97 28.22
C GLY A 339 18.17 -19.40 28.52
N GLU A 340 17.81 -19.39 29.79
CA GLU A 340 16.50 -19.82 30.30
C GLU A 340 15.57 -18.62 30.55
N THR A 341 14.29 -18.80 30.23
CA THR A 341 13.19 -17.87 30.48
C THR A 341 12.03 -18.61 31.15
N ARG A 342 11.12 -17.86 31.78
CA ARG A 342 9.86 -18.40 32.30
C ARG A 342 8.68 -17.76 31.60
N ILE A 343 7.74 -18.60 31.19
CA ILE A 343 6.48 -18.20 30.56
C ILE A 343 5.34 -18.48 31.55
N ARG A 344 4.61 -17.43 31.92
CA ARG A 344 3.55 -17.46 32.93
C ARG A 344 2.19 -17.41 32.25
N LEU A 345 1.33 -18.39 32.55
CA LEU A 345 -0.06 -18.49 32.06
C LEU A 345 -0.97 -18.89 33.22
N GLY A 346 -1.94 -18.04 33.57
CA GLY A 346 -3.00 -18.39 34.54
C GLY A 346 -2.53 -18.90 35.90
N GLY A 347 -1.35 -18.46 36.38
CA GLY A 347 -0.73 -18.91 37.64
C GLY A 347 0.26 -20.08 37.50
N GLY A 348 0.33 -20.74 36.34
CA GLY A 348 1.36 -21.74 36.02
C GLY A 348 2.61 -21.09 35.42
N SER A 349 3.79 -21.65 35.74
CA SER A 349 5.07 -21.21 35.17
C SER A 349 5.71 -22.33 34.37
N HIS A 350 6.05 -22.04 33.13
CA HIS A 350 6.63 -22.96 32.18
C HIS A 350 8.08 -22.53 31.91
N PRO A 351 9.08 -23.31 32.32
CA PRO A 351 10.46 -23.03 31.95
C PRO A 351 10.61 -23.25 30.45
N ALA A 352 11.31 -22.32 29.80
CA ALA A 352 11.60 -22.39 28.38
C ALA A 352 13.04 -21.94 28.13
N ARG A 353 13.66 -22.45 27.07
CA ARG A 353 15.00 -22.02 26.64
C ARG A 353 14.85 -21.10 25.44
N MET A 354 15.43 -19.91 25.54
CA MET A 354 15.38 -18.93 24.47
C MET A 354 16.33 -19.34 23.33
N ILE A 355 15.86 -19.15 22.10
CA ILE A 355 16.60 -19.47 20.88
C ILE A 355 17.08 -18.16 20.26
N ASP A 356 16.13 -17.35 19.81
CA ASP A 356 16.36 -16.04 19.18
C ASP A 356 15.28 -15.03 19.57
N VAL A 357 15.61 -13.75 19.49
CA VAL A 357 14.73 -12.63 19.82
C VAL A 357 14.73 -11.59 18.71
N SER A 358 13.57 -11.03 18.39
CA SER A 358 13.39 -9.81 17.60
C SER A 358 12.74 -8.73 18.45
N THR A 359 12.68 -7.50 17.93
CA THR A 359 11.88 -6.43 18.55
C THR A 359 10.40 -6.79 18.69
N THR A 360 9.90 -7.70 17.85
CA THR A 360 8.49 -8.08 17.75
C THR A 360 8.14 -9.39 18.45
N GLY A 361 9.12 -10.17 18.92
CA GLY A 361 8.83 -11.46 19.53
C GLY A 361 10.05 -12.28 19.97
N LEU A 362 9.78 -13.41 20.60
CA LEU A 362 10.77 -14.33 21.15
C LEU A 362 10.50 -15.74 20.65
N HIS A 363 11.55 -16.44 20.23
CA HIS A 363 11.52 -17.86 19.92
C HIS A 363 12.09 -18.67 21.07
N CYS A 364 11.32 -19.64 21.56
CA CYS A 364 11.72 -20.48 22.68
C CYS A 364 11.45 -21.96 22.39
N SER A 365 12.22 -22.82 23.04
CA SER A 365 11.92 -24.26 23.16
C SER A 365 11.43 -24.60 24.56
N LEU A 366 10.46 -25.51 24.63
CA LEU A 366 9.87 -26.04 25.86
C LEU A 366 9.94 -27.56 25.90
N LEU A 367 9.75 -28.10 27.10
CA LEU A 367 9.50 -29.51 27.32
C LEU A 367 8.11 -29.91 26.76
N PRO A 368 7.95 -31.18 26.30
CA PRO A 368 6.71 -31.67 25.68
C PRO A 368 5.45 -31.51 26.53
N ASP A 369 5.58 -31.54 27.85
CA ASP A 369 4.47 -31.52 28.82
C ASP A 369 3.87 -30.13 29.07
N SER A 370 4.29 -29.10 28.32
CA SER A 370 3.76 -27.74 28.50
C SER A 370 2.30 -27.64 28.02
N SER A 371 1.45 -27.03 28.85
CA SER A 371 0.02 -26.84 28.54
C SER A 371 -0.27 -25.64 27.64
N LEU A 372 0.76 -24.95 27.15
CA LEU A 372 0.63 -23.76 26.31
C LEU A 372 0.07 -24.12 24.94
N LYS A 373 -0.98 -23.41 24.53
CA LYS A 373 -1.65 -23.53 23.24
C LYS A 373 -1.44 -22.28 22.40
N GLN A 374 -1.53 -22.45 21.09
CA GLN A 374 -1.55 -21.31 20.17
C GLN A 374 -2.77 -20.42 20.47
N GLY A 375 -2.55 -19.12 20.58
CA GLY A 375 -3.56 -18.14 20.97
C GLY A 375 -3.57 -17.78 22.46
N ASP A 376 -2.81 -18.48 23.31
CA ASP A 376 -2.72 -18.13 24.73
C ASP A 376 -1.99 -16.80 24.93
N LEU A 377 -2.54 -15.95 25.81
CA LEU A 377 -1.90 -14.73 26.29
C LEU A 377 -1.05 -15.07 27.52
N VAL A 378 0.24 -14.78 27.46
CA VAL A 378 1.24 -15.16 28.46
C VAL A 378 2.08 -13.95 28.87
N GLU A 379 2.65 -14.00 30.07
CA GLU A 379 3.75 -13.11 30.44
C GLU A 379 5.07 -13.87 30.32
N VAL A 380 6.07 -13.28 29.66
CA VAL A 380 7.41 -13.86 29.51
C VAL A 380 8.45 -12.98 30.17
N ASP A 381 9.33 -13.60 30.96
CA ASP A 381 10.47 -12.92 31.57
C ASP A 381 11.67 -13.01 30.61
N LEU A 382 12.01 -11.93 29.93
CA LEU A 382 13.10 -11.84 28.96
C LEU A 382 14.40 -11.33 29.64
N PRO A 383 15.35 -12.21 30.02
CA PRO A 383 16.65 -11.77 30.52
C PRO A 383 17.55 -11.34 29.37
N LEU A 384 17.82 -10.03 29.27
CA LEU A 384 18.84 -9.50 28.38
C LEU A 384 20.22 -9.53 29.09
N PRO A 385 21.31 -9.96 28.43
CA PRO A 385 22.64 -9.98 29.02
C PRO A 385 23.05 -8.62 29.60
N GLY A 386 23.44 -8.60 30.88
CA GLY A 386 23.89 -7.37 31.56
C GLY A 386 22.79 -6.42 32.03
N GLU A 387 21.51 -6.74 31.81
CA GLU A 387 20.38 -5.91 32.23
C GLU A 387 19.38 -6.66 33.14
N ARG A 388 18.46 -5.92 33.78
CA ARG A 388 17.37 -6.54 34.55
C ARG A 388 16.37 -7.24 33.62
N PRO A 389 15.82 -8.41 33.99
CA PRO A 389 14.82 -9.11 33.18
C PRO A 389 13.61 -8.22 32.86
N LEU A 390 13.15 -8.28 31.61
CA LEU A 390 11.96 -7.59 31.11
C LEU A 390 10.76 -8.52 31.21
N ALA A 391 9.73 -8.15 31.96
CA ALA A 391 8.45 -8.83 31.90
C ALA A 391 7.64 -8.26 30.72
N LEU A 392 7.34 -9.09 29.73
CA LEU A 392 6.61 -8.70 28.53
C LEU A 392 5.36 -9.55 28.39
N SER A 393 4.23 -8.91 28.10
CA SER A 393 3.03 -9.60 27.66
C SER A 393 3.24 -10.10 26.24
N ALA A 394 2.84 -11.35 25.96
CA ALA A 394 3.00 -11.95 24.64
C ALA A 394 1.85 -12.91 24.32
N THR A 395 1.61 -13.14 23.04
CA THR A 395 0.69 -14.18 22.56
C THR A 395 1.46 -15.31 21.90
N VAL A 396 1.08 -16.56 22.18
CA VAL A 396 1.66 -17.74 21.51
C VAL A 396 1.16 -17.79 20.06
N VAL A 397 2.03 -17.46 19.10
CA VAL A 397 1.66 -17.35 17.67
C VAL A 397 1.88 -18.64 16.87
N HIS A 398 2.88 -19.45 17.23
CA HIS A 398 3.07 -20.77 16.64
C HIS A 398 3.61 -21.75 17.67
N ARG A 399 3.24 -23.03 17.55
CA ARG A 399 3.74 -24.14 18.35
C ARG A 399 4.06 -25.31 17.42
N ARG A 400 5.30 -25.79 17.42
CA ARG A 400 5.75 -26.93 16.61
C ARG A 400 6.46 -27.94 17.50
N ALA A 401 6.10 -29.21 17.37
CA ALA A 401 6.81 -30.29 18.04
C ALA A 401 7.94 -30.80 17.13
N HIS A 402 9.16 -30.87 17.65
CA HIS A 402 10.34 -31.35 16.94
C HIS A 402 11.24 -32.14 17.88
N ASP A 403 11.55 -33.40 17.53
CA ASP A 403 12.51 -34.29 18.21
C ASP A 403 12.58 -34.16 19.74
N GLY A 404 11.45 -34.42 20.42
CA GLY A 404 11.40 -34.45 21.89
C GLY A 404 11.32 -33.08 22.57
N THR A 405 11.22 -31.98 21.82
CA THR A 405 11.01 -30.61 22.32
C THR A 405 9.88 -29.91 21.57
N VAL A 406 9.32 -28.85 22.17
CA VAL A 406 8.27 -28.03 21.56
C VAL A 406 8.80 -26.62 21.36
N GLU A 407 8.97 -26.22 20.12
CA GLU A 407 9.31 -24.84 19.75
C GLU A 407 8.06 -23.97 19.70
N ILE A 408 8.11 -22.81 20.34
CA ILE A 408 7.04 -21.83 20.29
C ILE A 408 7.57 -20.44 19.91
N GLY A 409 6.75 -19.74 19.15
CA GLY A 409 6.93 -18.32 18.87
C GLY A 409 6.02 -17.52 19.76
N LEU A 410 6.59 -16.59 20.50
CA LEU A 410 5.89 -15.59 21.27
C LEU A 410 5.92 -14.27 20.51
N HIS A 411 4.76 -13.64 20.34
CA HIS A 411 4.68 -12.29 19.81
C HIS A 411 4.40 -11.32 20.96
N PHE A 412 5.26 -10.33 21.14
CA PHE A 412 5.04 -9.36 22.20
C PHE A 412 3.82 -8.49 21.91
N THR A 413 3.02 -8.23 22.93
CA THR A 413 1.79 -7.44 22.88
C THR A 413 1.86 -6.35 23.93
N ASP A 414 1.53 -5.11 23.56
CA ASP A 414 1.50 -3.96 24.47
C ASP A 414 2.85 -3.68 25.15
N VAL A 415 3.92 -3.62 24.34
CA VAL A 415 5.29 -3.40 24.82
C VAL A 415 5.52 -1.91 25.10
N PRO A 416 5.95 -1.53 26.32
CA PRO A 416 6.36 -0.16 26.60
C PRO A 416 7.55 0.26 25.73
N GLN A 417 7.57 1.49 25.22
CA GLN A 417 8.61 1.98 24.31
C GLN A 417 10.04 1.80 24.88
N ALA A 418 10.22 2.00 26.19
CA ALA A 418 11.50 1.76 26.87
C ALA A 418 11.96 0.28 26.85
N ALA A 419 11.03 -0.68 26.80
CA ALA A 419 11.34 -2.09 26.67
C ALA A 419 11.69 -2.45 25.21
N GLU A 420 10.97 -1.89 24.25
CA GLU A 420 11.25 -2.05 22.82
C GLU A 420 12.65 -1.54 22.47
N ASP A 421 13.03 -0.34 22.96
CA ASP A 421 14.37 0.23 22.75
C ASP A 421 15.49 -0.65 23.33
N ARG A 422 15.23 -1.34 24.45
CA ARG A 422 16.20 -2.27 25.07
C ARG A 422 16.39 -3.52 24.23
N VAL A 423 15.29 -4.13 23.78
CA VAL A 423 15.33 -5.30 22.89
C VAL A 423 15.97 -4.93 21.56
N HIS A 424 15.63 -3.78 20.98
CA HIS A 424 16.22 -3.29 19.75
C HIS A 424 17.74 -3.11 19.86
N ARG A 425 18.22 -2.43 20.92
CA ARG A 425 19.67 -2.27 21.17
C ARG A 425 20.38 -3.60 21.30
N TYR A 426 19.79 -4.58 21.99
CA TYR A 426 20.36 -5.92 22.09
C TYR A 426 20.43 -6.61 20.73
N VAL A 427 19.34 -6.62 19.96
CA VAL A 427 19.29 -7.27 18.64
C VAL A 427 20.31 -6.66 17.69
N VAL A 428 20.45 -5.34 17.67
CA VAL A 428 21.44 -4.64 16.85
C VAL A 428 22.87 -4.99 17.27
N ALA A 429 23.17 -4.98 18.57
CA ALA A 429 24.50 -5.31 19.09
C ALA A 429 24.87 -6.77 18.81
N ALA A 430 23.98 -7.71 19.13
CA ALA A 430 24.21 -9.13 18.95
C ALA A 430 24.36 -9.53 17.47
N LEU A 431 23.63 -8.89 16.56
CA LEU A 431 23.81 -9.10 15.12
C LEU A 431 25.11 -8.47 14.58
N SER A 432 25.66 -7.46 15.25
CA SER A 432 26.93 -6.84 14.88
C SER A 432 28.15 -7.61 15.40
N ASP A 433 27.99 -8.39 16.47
CA ASP A 433 29.05 -9.22 17.08
C ASP A 433 29.15 -10.65 16.48
N LEU A 434 28.18 -11.07 15.66
CA LEU A 434 28.14 -12.38 14.98
C LEU A 434 28.81 -12.38 13.59
N ASP A 435 29.04 -11.19 13.04
CA ASP A 435 29.79 -10.93 11.82
C ASP A 435 31.26 -10.59 12.20
#